data_AF-A0A9X0AB16-F1
#
_entry.id   AF-A0A9X0AB16-F1
#
_cell.length_a   1.000
_cell.length_b   1.000
_cell.length_c   1.000
_cell.angle_alpha   90.00
_cell.angle_beta   90.00
_cell.angle_gamma   90.00
#
_symmetry.space_group_name_H-M   'P 1'
#
loop_
_entity.id
_entity.type
_entity.pdbx_description
1 polymer ?
#
loop_
_entity_poly.entity_id
_entity_poly.type
_entity_poly.pdbx_seq_one_letter_code
_entity_poly.pdbx_strand_id
1 'polypeptide(L)'
;MGGSQSNLSPRPLGFDYMCIAVRPPDKLRIINGTDYEISIIRQIIEETWQQGIQRETFELNGVHEFKLRGYPFVLNISSNDAVLSRRMAGSVLHRLYRDGWKLLMSSDLTRTADLTTWFFKKVPVAILTSRPFMVVGLSSTDSLMILNAPVDLHQTFKDVLDKSWPRGIQRWSYDNSVLLIKLKGTPWHPDGDETVQSRVILQTLVNDLHVRQWSLYGNSNLKSGTNTLFFEHDPNIALGQPSPAHFTISLNKHDTLRLIGIPDSLISAVRDVIQTCWCRGIQEESRYFESWEFKLRGNPWWASGEEAVDSRFLILKLIEAMQAYGWSIIASIASSRKLSDKSALLFRQSQPRQSPVFCISLNETDKLRLINAPEDVTKLCQDVIQAQYVLGIQRVQRYGNSLEFKLLGNPWGDGISGHDGLHGRSLICHLFHALANHHWRPVTSADVSAKYVHRDKGPDYPIDVDSIFFTFDPTAVQPSAPPAQVPYLQPYSQPYTQPPSYGFLQESAPPPYDPPAYGAYST
;
A
#
# COMPACT_ATOMS: atom_id res chain seq x y z
N MET A 1 30.14 4.69 15.96
CA MET A 1 30.85 3.60 15.24
C MET A 1 30.19 3.44 13.89
N GLY A 2 30.85 3.87 12.83
CA GLY A 2 30.33 3.80 11.46
C GLY A 2 30.71 2.47 10.82
N GLY A 3 29.73 1.55 10.75
CA GLY A 3 29.83 0.43 9.82
C GLY A 3 29.53 0.93 8.40
N SER A 4 30.26 0.44 7.41
CA SER A 4 29.92 0.63 5.99
C SER A 4 28.51 0.12 5.75
N GLN A 5 27.60 0.98 5.30
CA GLN A 5 26.23 0.61 5.00
C GLN A 5 26.19 -0.19 3.69
N SER A 6 25.51 -1.34 3.70
CA SER A 6 25.36 -2.15 2.49
C SER A 6 24.39 -1.49 1.52
N ASN A 7 24.83 -1.29 0.28
CA ASN A 7 23.98 -0.82 -0.81
C ASN A 7 22.86 -1.82 -1.13
N LEU A 8 21.74 -1.34 -1.66
CA LEU A 8 20.71 -2.20 -2.24
C LEU A 8 21.28 -2.99 -3.43
N SER A 9 20.67 -4.12 -3.75
CA SER A 9 20.89 -4.78 -5.04
C SER A 9 20.65 -3.80 -6.19
N PRO A 10 21.51 -3.77 -7.23
CA PRO A 10 21.30 -2.92 -8.38
C PRO A 10 19.92 -3.16 -9.00
N ARG A 11 19.21 -2.08 -9.31
CA ARG A 11 17.91 -2.17 -10.00
C ARG A 11 18.11 -2.89 -11.35
N PRO A 12 17.38 -4.00 -11.62
CA PRO A 12 17.49 -4.69 -12.91
C PRO A 12 17.11 -3.78 -14.08
N LEU A 13 17.70 -4.02 -15.25
CA LEU A 13 17.33 -3.29 -16.46
C LEU A 13 15.86 -3.60 -16.82
N GLY A 14 15.08 -2.56 -17.08
CA GLY A 14 13.64 -2.71 -17.40
C GLY A 14 12.77 -3.07 -16.19
N PHE A 15 13.30 -2.99 -14.96
CA PHE A 15 12.53 -3.29 -13.75
C PHE A 15 11.35 -2.32 -13.60
N ASP A 16 10.14 -2.87 -13.62
CA ASP A 16 8.86 -2.18 -13.70
C ASP A 16 8.18 -2.01 -12.33
N TYR A 17 8.94 -2.13 -11.25
CA TYR A 17 8.45 -1.98 -9.88
C TYR A 17 9.27 -0.94 -9.10
N MET A 18 8.56 -0.13 -8.32
CA MET A 18 9.17 0.80 -7.36
C MET A 18 8.26 0.94 -6.14
N CYS A 19 8.79 1.49 -5.05
CA CYS A 19 7.95 1.86 -3.93
C CYS A 19 8.33 3.19 -3.30
N ILE A 20 7.38 3.78 -2.58
CA ILE A 20 7.55 5.04 -1.86
C ILE A 20 7.15 4.81 -0.41
N ALA A 21 8.09 5.01 0.51
CA ALA A 21 7.83 4.97 1.95
C ALA A 21 7.56 6.38 2.48
N VAL A 22 6.48 6.52 3.25
CA VAL A 22 6.11 7.76 3.94
C VAL A 22 6.60 7.68 5.38
N ARG A 23 7.58 8.53 5.75
CA ARG A 23 8.27 8.45 7.04
C ARG A 23 8.04 9.68 7.92
N PRO A 24 7.51 9.52 9.13
CA PRO A 24 7.45 10.60 10.11
C PRO A 24 8.84 11.08 10.53
N PRO A 25 8.99 12.37 10.86
CA PRO A 25 7.93 13.37 10.82
C PRO A 25 7.73 14.00 9.42
N ASP A 26 8.70 13.84 8.51
CA ASP A 26 8.88 14.75 7.38
C ASP A 26 9.58 14.16 6.14
N LYS A 27 9.59 12.84 5.97
CA LYS A 27 10.38 12.18 4.91
C LYS A 27 9.54 11.38 3.92
N LEU A 28 9.93 11.43 2.66
CA LEU A 28 9.49 10.51 1.60
C LEU A 28 10.73 9.80 1.05
N ARG A 29 10.69 8.46 0.94
CA ARG A 29 11.81 7.67 0.41
C ARG A 29 11.37 6.87 -0.80
N ILE A 30 11.96 7.16 -1.95
CA ILE A 30 11.67 6.51 -3.22
C ILE A 30 12.71 5.41 -3.39
N ILE A 31 12.26 4.17 -3.57
CA ILE A 31 13.10 2.98 -3.66
C ILE A 31 12.88 2.35 -5.03
N ASN A 32 13.97 2.07 -5.74
CA ASN A 32 13.97 1.58 -7.12
C ASN A 32 13.33 2.54 -8.15
N GLY A 33 13.17 3.83 -7.82
CA GLY A 33 12.80 4.87 -8.80
C GLY A 33 13.99 5.35 -9.63
N THR A 34 13.76 5.89 -10.83
CA THR A 34 14.81 6.62 -11.58
C THR A 34 14.78 8.11 -11.27
N ASP A 35 15.78 8.86 -11.77
CA ASP A 35 15.79 10.32 -11.78
C ASP A 35 14.52 10.94 -12.37
N TYR A 36 13.88 10.24 -13.32
CA TYR A 36 12.63 10.68 -13.92
C TYR A 36 11.48 10.69 -12.90
N GLU A 37 11.23 9.57 -12.21
CA GLU A 37 10.18 9.52 -11.18
C GLU A 37 10.49 10.44 -10.00
N ILE A 38 11.77 10.56 -9.64
CA ILE A 38 12.23 11.49 -8.61
C ILE A 38 11.90 12.94 -9.02
N SER A 39 12.09 13.31 -10.29
CA SER A 39 11.77 14.64 -10.81
C SER A 39 10.27 14.96 -10.73
N ILE A 40 9.41 13.98 -11.04
CA ILE A 40 7.96 14.10 -10.93
C ILE A 40 7.57 14.40 -9.48
N ILE A 41 8.13 13.63 -8.53
CA ILE A 41 7.81 13.77 -7.11
C ILE A 41 8.34 15.10 -6.56
N ARG A 42 9.54 15.53 -6.95
CA ARG A 42 10.11 16.84 -6.58
C ARG A 42 9.18 17.98 -6.97
N GLN A 43 8.76 18.01 -8.24
CA GLN A 43 7.84 19.03 -8.74
C GLN A 43 6.52 19.05 -7.96
N ILE A 44 5.97 17.87 -7.62
CA ILE A 44 4.74 17.77 -6.82
C ILE A 44 4.93 18.38 -5.44
N ILE A 45 6.04 18.07 -4.76
CA ILE A 45 6.32 18.61 -3.43
C ILE A 45 6.41 20.14 -3.49
N GLU A 46 7.15 20.68 -4.46
CA GLU A 46 7.31 22.14 -4.63
C GLU A 46 5.98 22.85 -4.90
N GLU A 47 5.07 22.22 -5.65
CA GLU A 47 3.77 22.81 -5.99
C GLU A 47 2.70 22.66 -4.89
N THR A 48 2.80 21.62 -4.05
CA THR A 48 1.71 21.24 -3.13
C THR A 48 2.05 21.39 -1.65
N TRP A 49 3.34 21.39 -1.29
CA TRP A 49 3.81 21.58 0.07
C TRP A 49 4.50 22.94 0.18
N GLN A 50 3.77 23.94 0.68
CA GLN A 50 4.20 25.34 0.69
C GLN A 50 5.54 25.58 1.42
N GLN A 51 5.87 24.76 2.42
CA GLN A 51 7.15 24.88 3.12
C GLN A 51 8.32 24.32 2.30
N GLY A 52 8.05 23.52 1.27
CA GLY A 52 9.04 22.99 0.34
C GLY A 52 9.95 21.90 0.91
N ILE A 53 11.00 21.60 0.14
CA ILE A 53 12.02 20.60 0.47
C ILE A 53 13.08 21.22 1.37
N GLN A 54 13.44 20.52 2.45
CA GLN A 54 14.56 20.90 3.32
C GLN A 54 15.88 20.36 2.77
N ARG A 55 15.90 19.08 2.36
CA ARG A 55 17.09 18.38 1.91
C ARG A 55 16.70 17.19 1.04
N GLU A 56 17.54 16.88 0.06
CA GLU A 56 17.48 15.64 -0.69
C GLU A 56 18.77 14.83 -0.45
N THR A 57 18.65 13.52 -0.25
CA THR A 57 19.80 12.62 -0.15
C THR A 57 19.60 11.40 -1.05
N PHE A 58 20.68 10.97 -1.69
CA PHE A 58 20.74 9.70 -2.41
C PHE A 58 21.53 8.71 -1.56
N GLU A 59 20.91 7.58 -1.24
CA GLU A 59 21.41 6.57 -0.30
C GLU A 59 21.37 5.18 -0.94
N LEU A 60 22.28 4.31 -0.51
CA LEU A 60 22.31 2.88 -0.80
C LEU A 60 22.23 2.48 -2.30
N ASN A 61 22.66 3.35 -3.22
CA ASN A 61 22.63 3.15 -4.68
C ASN A 61 21.24 2.80 -5.27
N GLY A 62 20.16 3.27 -4.65
CA GLY A 62 18.82 3.01 -5.15
C GLY A 62 17.69 3.66 -4.38
N VAL A 63 18.03 4.55 -3.43
CA VAL A 63 17.07 5.25 -2.58
C VAL A 63 17.27 6.75 -2.68
N HIS A 64 16.20 7.46 -3.01
CA HIS A 64 16.15 8.92 -2.95
C HIS A 64 15.26 9.36 -1.80
N GLU A 65 15.81 10.07 -0.82
CA GLU A 65 15.07 10.61 0.33
C GLU A 65 14.83 12.11 0.13
N PHE A 66 13.56 12.50 0.13
CA PHE A 66 13.14 13.88 0.35
C PHE A 66 12.90 14.09 1.84
N LYS A 67 13.63 15.02 2.46
CA LYS A 67 13.30 15.60 3.76
C LYS A 67 12.58 16.92 3.52
N LEU A 68 11.35 17.03 4.01
CA LEU A 68 10.47 18.18 3.86
C LEU A 68 10.67 19.17 5.00
N ARG A 69 10.41 20.47 4.75
CA ARG A 69 10.33 21.45 5.84
C ARG A 69 9.02 21.26 6.60
N GLY A 70 9.06 21.43 7.93
CA GLY A 70 7.90 21.19 8.79
C GLY A 70 7.67 19.70 9.06
N TYR A 71 6.45 19.33 9.45
CA TYR A 71 6.13 17.99 9.95
C TYR A 71 4.87 17.38 9.30
N PRO A 72 4.84 17.20 7.96
CA PRO A 72 3.64 16.81 7.21
C PRO A 72 3.04 15.46 7.60
N PHE A 73 3.82 14.60 8.26
CA PHE A 73 3.45 13.21 8.56
C PHE A 73 3.33 12.94 10.08
N VAL A 74 3.15 13.99 10.89
CA VAL A 74 2.93 13.84 12.34
C VAL A 74 1.44 13.93 12.68
N LEU A 75 1.07 13.31 13.81
CA LEU A 75 -0.24 13.50 14.44
C LEU A 75 -0.42 14.94 14.92
N ASN A 76 -1.67 15.38 15.08
CA ASN A 76 -2.02 16.66 15.71
C ASN A 76 -1.40 17.92 15.06
N ILE A 77 -1.14 17.88 13.76
CA ILE A 77 -0.75 19.06 12.98
C ILE A 77 -1.95 19.97 12.70
N SER A 78 -1.68 21.20 12.27
CA SER A 78 -2.73 22.16 11.92
C SER A 78 -3.67 21.61 10.83
N SER A 79 -4.93 22.05 10.85
CA SER A 79 -5.90 21.65 9.80
C SER A 79 -5.43 22.02 8.40
N ASN A 80 -4.66 23.11 8.26
CA ASN A 80 -4.09 23.52 6.98
C ASN A 80 -3.00 22.55 6.51
N ASP A 81 -2.00 22.27 7.35
CA ASP A 81 -0.96 21.29 7.02
C ASP A 81 -1.56 19.91 6.75
N ALA A 82 -2.68 19.60 7.43
CA ALA A 82 -3.40 18.37 7.20
C ALA A 82 -4.01 18.25 5.80
N VAL A 83 -4.54 19.34 5.29
CA VAL A 83 -5.04 19.45 3.91
C VAL A 83 -3.88 19.37 2.93
N LEU A 84 -2.80 20.12 3.15
CA LEU A 84 -1.63 20.15 2.27
C LEU A 84 -0.94 18.79 2.17
N SER A 85 -0.76 18.08 3.29
CA SER A 85 -0.16 16.74 3.32
C SER A 85 -0.98 15.73 2.52
N ARG A 86 -2.32 15.72 2.66
CA ARG A 86 -3.20 14.84 1.87
C ARG A 86 -3.28 15.25 0.40
N ARG A 87 -3.23 16.56 0.09
CA ARG A 87 -3.18 17.08 -1.27
C ARG A 87 -1.89 16.66 -1.99
N MET A 88 -0.75 16.74 -1.30
CA MET A 88 0.53 16.25 -1.80
C MET A 88 0.46 14.75 -2.09
N ALA A 89 -0.02 13.94 -1.14
CA ALA A 89 -0.16 12.49 -1.33
C ALA A 89 -1.07 12.14 -2.52
N GLY A 90 -2.25 12.75 -2.61
CA GLY A 90 -3.15 12.56 -3.75
C GLY A 90 -2.53 12.99 -5.09
N SER A 91 -1.71 14.04 -5.09
CA SER A 91 -1.00 14.52 -6.29
C SER A 91 0.13 13.59 -6.71
N VAL A 92 0.89 13.02 -5.76
CA VAL A 92 1.90 11.98 -6.01
C VAL A 92 1.25 10.80 -6.70
N LEU A 93 0.19 10.24 -6.10
CA LEU A 93 -0.51 9.08 -6.66
C LEU A 93 -1.09 9.39 -8.05
N HIS A 94 -1.69 10.58 -8.24
CA HIS A 94 -2.31 10.93 -9.51
C HIS A 94 -1.29 11.16 -10.64
N ARG A 95 -0.18 11.87 -10.40
CA ARG A 95 0.81 12.13 -11.47
C ARG A 95 1.61 10.88 -11.82
N LEU A 96 1.97 10.07 -10.83
CA LEU A 96 2.56 8.77 -11.09
C LEU A 96 1.59 7.87 -11.86
N TYR A 97 0.31 7.85 -11.47
CA TYR A 97 -0.70 7.10 -12.21
C TYR A 97 -0.75 7.53 -13.67
N ARG A 98 -0.83 8.84 -13.97
CA ARG A 98 -0.80 9.40 -15.34
C ARG A 98 0.47 9.05 -16.13
N ASP A 99 1.57 8.82 -15.44
CA ASP A 99 2.84 8.37 -16.03
C ASP A 99 2.89 6.83 -16.20
N GLY A 100 1.79 6.12 -15.96
CA GLY A 100 1.74 4.67 -16.06
C GLY A 100 2.24 3.94 -14.82
N TRP A 101 2.52 4.62 -13.71
CA TRP A 101 2.83 3.96 -12.44
C TRP A 101 1.55 3.71 -11.65
N LYS A 102 0.99 2.50 -11.79
CA LYS A 102 -0.22 2.09 -11.07
C LYS A 102 0.13 1.60 -9.67
N LEU A 103 -0.60 2.12 -8.67
CA LEU A 103 -0.53 1.64 -7.30
C LEU A 103 -1.09 0.21 -7.26
N LEU A 104 -0.27 -0.74 -6.84
CA LEU A 104 -0.71 -2.10 -6.59
C LEU A 104 -1.39 -2.20 -5.22
N MET A 105 -0.76 -1.60 -4.20
CA MET A 105 -1.28 -1.53 -2.84
C MET A 105 -0.45 -0.58 -1.97
N SER A 106 -1.00 -0.22 -0.81
CA SER A 106 -0.25 0.27 0.34
C SER A 106 -0.01 -0.85 1.35
N SER A 107 1.06 -0.76 2.13
CA SER A 107 1.31 -1.68 3.25
C SER A 107 2.14 -1.01 4.34
N ASP A 108 1.78 -1.28 5.59
CA ASP A 108 2.47 -0.78 6.77
C ASP A 108 3.49 -1.86 7.21
N LEU A 109 4.76 -1.68 6.82
CA LEU A 109 5.80 -2.73 6.84
C LEU A 109 6.79 -2.65 8.01
N THR A 110 6.62 -1.68 8.90
CA THR A 110 7.59 -1.36 9.95
C THR A 110 6.87 -1.09 11.26
N ARG A 111 7.43 -1.59 12.37
CA ARG A 111 6.76 -1.51 13.68
C ARG A 111 6.79 -0.10 14.28
N THR A 112 7.93 0.58 14.21
CA THR A 112 8.14 1.82 14.98
C THR A 112 8.40 3.06 14.13
N ALA A 113 8.54 2.88 12.83
CA ALA A 113 8.86 3.93 11.89
C ALA A 113 8.03 3.75 10.64
N ASP A 114 7.95 4.79 9.81
CA ASP A 114 7.12 4.88 8.61
C ASP A 114 5.61 4.70 8.86
N LEU A 115 4.79 5.43 8.12
CA LEU A 115 3.33 5.31 8.22
C LEU A 115 2.79 4.29 7.25
N THR A 116 3.36 4.23 6.05
CA THR A 116 2.91 3.33 4.99
C THR A 116 3.95 3.26 3.87
N THR A 117 3.86 2.21 3.05
CA THR A 117 4.66 2.03 1.83
C THR A 117 3.74 1.81 0.65
N TRP A 118 3.83 2.66 -0.37
CA TRP A 118 3.11 2.50 -1.63
C TRP A 118 3.95 1.69 -2.61
N PHE A 119 3.41 0.57 -3.09
CA PHE A 119 4.03 -0.27 -4.11
C PHE A 119 3.41 0.02 -5.48
N PHE A 120 4.25 0.32 -6.47
CA PHE A 120 3.83 0.65 -7.82
C PHE A 120 4.34 -0.37 -8.83
N LYS A 121 3.56 -0.55 -9.89
CA LYS A 121 3.95 -1.26 -11.11
C LYS A 121 3.78 -0.35 -12.32
N LYS A 122 4.74 -0.36 -13.24
CA LYS A 122 4.61 0.32 -14.53
C LYS A 122 3.63 -0.44 -15.41
N VAL A 123 2.65 0.27 -15.97
CA VAL A 123 1.60 -0.23 -16.86
C VAL A 123 1.46 0.71 -18.07
N PRO A 124 0.95 0.24 -19.22
CA PRO A 124 0.72 1.09 -20.38
C PRO A 124 -0.21 2.28 -20.08
N VAL A 125 0.13 3.46 -20.62
CA VAL A 125 -0.54 4.74 -20.30
C VAL A 125 -1.95 4.88 -20.90
N ALA A 126 -2.32 4.02 -21.84
CA ALA A 126 -3.52 4.17 -22.68
C ALA A 126 -4.89 4.14 -21.94
N ILE A 127 -4.93 3.91 -20.63
CA ILE A 127 -6.18 3.65 -19.86
C ILE A 127 -6.46 4.74 -18.80
N LEU A 128 -5.67 5.82 -18.75
CA LEU A 128 -5.58 6.65 -17.55
C LEU A 128 -6.42 7.94 -17.61
N THR A 129 -7.28 8.14 -16.62
CA THR A 129 -8.09 9.35 -16.47
C THR A 129 -7.25 10.61 -16.22
N SER A 130 -7.66 11.74 -16.81
CA SER A 130 -7.02 13.05 -16.61
C SER A 130 -7.46 13.75 -15.32
N ARG A 131 -8.53 13.28 -14.66
CA ARG A 131 -9.08 13.92 -13.46
C ARG A 131 -8.24 13.58 -12.22
N PRO A 132 -7.96 14.56 -11.35
CA PRO A 132 -7.23 14.30 -10.10
C PRO A 132 -8.01 13.32 -9.23
N PHE A 133 -7.29 12.53 -8.43
CA PHE A 133 -7.93 11.66 -7.45
C PHE A 133 -8.70 12.47 -6.41
N MET A 134 -9.91 12.00 -6.12
CA MET A 134 -10.66 12.45 -4.97
C MET A 134 -10.07 11.80 -3.72
N VAL A 135 -9.83 12.60 -2.69
CA VAL A 135 -9.18 12.14 -1.45
C VAL A 135 -10.18 12.24 -0.32
N VAL A 136 -10.48 11.13 0.35
CA VAL A 136 -11.36 11.09 1.53
C VAL A 136 -10.55 10.68 2.75
N GLY A 137 -10.26 11.66 3.61
CA GLY A 137 -9.51 11.46 4.84
C GLY A 137 -10.41 11.31 6.06
N LEU A 138 -10.34 10.15 6.71
CA LEU A 138 -10.90 9.95 8.05
C LEU A 138 -10.08 10.80 9.03
N SER A 139 -10.68 11.86 9.57
CA SER A 139 -9.99 12.95 10.28
C SER A 139 -10.54 13.13 11.68
N SER A 140 -9.65 13.38 12.65
CA SER A 140 -10.02 13.35 14.08
C SER A 140 -10.77 12.04 14.42
N THR A 141 -11.60 12.05 15.46
CA THR A 141 -12.48 10.94 15.83
C THR A 141 -13.83 10.98 15.11
N ASP A 142 -14.17 12.10 14.46
CA ASP A 142 -15.56 12.41 14.07
C ASP A 142 -15.74 13.16 12.74
N SER A 143 -14.70 13.31 11.93
CA SER A 143 -14.77 14.17 10.75
C SER A 143 -14.32 13.47 9.47
N LEU A 144 -14.98 13.77 8.36
CA LEU A 144 -14.50 13.46 7.01
C LEU A 144 -13.91 14.73 6.40
N MET A 145 -12.71 14.62 5.82
CA MET A 145 -12.06 15.66 5.04
C MET A 145 -11.97 15.20 3.59
N ILE A 146 -12.62 15.90 2.68
CA ILE A 146 -12.68 15.54 1.27
C ILE A 146 -11.98 16.60 0.43
N LEU A 147 -11.05 16.16 -0.42
CA LEU A 147 -10.31 16.98 -1.38
C LEU A 147 -10.65 16.56 -2.80
N ASN A 148 -10.63 17.53 -3.72
CA ASN A 148 -10.87 17.33 -5.15
C ASN A 148 -12.24 16.69 -5.48
N ALA A 149 -13.22 16.75 -4.58
CA ALA A 149 -14.57 16.30 -4.89
C ALA A 149 -15.26 17.30 -5.83
N PRO A 150 -15.72 16.85 -7.01
CA PRO A 150 -16.61 17.62 -7.87
C PRO A 150 -17.82 18.14 -7.10
N VAL A 151 -18.28 19.35 -7.44
CA VAL A 151 -19.38 20.04 -6.73
C VAL A 151 -20.68 19.23 -6.75
N ASP A 152 -20.95 18.54 -7.86
CA ASP A 152 -22.10 17.64 -8.03
C ASP A 152 -22.08 16.43 -7.07
N LEU A 153 -20.91 16.07 -6.53
CA LEU A 153 -20.78 14.99 -5.54
C LEU A 153 -20.96 15.45 -4.09
N HIS A 154 -21.01 16.75 -3.82
CA HIS A 154 -21.12 17.23 -2.43
C HIS A 154 -22.41 16.75 -1.77
N GLN A 155 -23.53 16.80 -2.49
CA GLN A 155 -24.81 16.26 -1.99
C GLN A 155 -24.74 14.74 -1.78
N THR A 156 -23.98 14.02 -2.61
CA THR A 156 -23.81 12.56 -2.46
C THR A 156 -23.19 12.21 -1.11
N PHE A 157 -22.19 12.96 -0.63
CA PHE A 157 -21.63 12.73 0.71
C PHE A 157 -22.65 12.93 1.83
N LYS A 158 -23.55 13.91 1.68
CA LYS A 158 -24.63 14.14 2.64
C LYS A 158 -25.61 12.96 2.62
N ASP A 159 -26.05 12.54 1.44
CA ASP A 159 -26.97 11.42 1.28
C ASP A 159 -26.38 10.10 1.83
N VAL A 160 -25.09 9.85 1.58
CA VAL A 160 -24.36 8.69 2.14
C VAL A 160 -24.46 8.71 3.66
N LEU A 161 -24.16 9.84 4.30
CA LEU A 161 -24.16 9.95 5.76
C LEU A 161 -25.56 9.88 6.36
N ASP A 162 -26.56 10.50 5.71
CA ASP A 162 -27.95 10.43 6.16
C ASP A 162 -28.51 9.00 6.09
N LYS A 163 -28.04 8.17 5.15
CA LYS A 163 -28.40 6.75 5.03
C LYS A 163 -27.66 5.82 6.01
N SER A 164 -26.42 6.13 6.36
CA SER A 164 -25.48 5.17 6.99
C SER A 164 -25.00 5.56 8.38
N TRP A 165 -25.31 6.77 8.84
CA TRP A 165 -24.88 7.27 10.13
C TRP A 165 -26.05 7.79 10.96
N PRO A 166 -26.66 6.96 11.83
CA PRO A 166 -27.88 7.31 12.57
C PRO A 166 -27.78 8.57 13.44
N ARG A 167 -26.57 8.91 13.90
CA ARG A 167 -26.34 10.11 14.72
C ARG A 167 -26.34 11.39 13.89
N GLY A 168 -26.19 11.28 12.57
CA GLY A 168 -26.26 12.38 11.63
C GLY A 168 -25.07 13.35 11.68
N ILE A 169 -25.19 14.41 10.89
CA ILE A 169 -24.17 15.42 10.68
C ILE A 169 -24.26 16.50 11.76
N GLN A 170 -23.13 16.86 12.37
CA GLN A 170 -23.02 17.98 13.31
C GLN A 170 -22.74 19.30 12.59
N ARG A 171 -21.77 19.30 11.67
CA ARG A 171 -21.37 20.49 10.91
C ARG A 171 -20.97 20.10 9.50
N TRP A 172 -21.27 20.99 8.57
CA TRP A 172 -20.91 20.86 7.17
C TRP A 172 -20.33 22.18 6.69
N SER A 173 -19.16 22.16 6.04
CA SER A 173 -18.54 23.35 5.47
C SER A 173 -17.73 23.02 4.22
N TYR A 174 -17.79 23.89 3.22
CA TYR A 174 -16.94 23.81 2.04
C TYR A 174 -16.20 25.14 1.88
N ASP A 175 -14.91 25.12 2.20
CA ASP A 175 -14.05 26.30 2.21
C ASP A 175 -12.69 25.92 1.60
N ASN A 176 -12.07 26.84 0.86
CA ASN A 176 -10.72 26.65 0.29
C ASN A 176 -10.55 25.34 -0.51
N SER A 177 -11.59 24.93 -1.24
CA SER A 177 -11.65 23.67 -2.00
C SER A 177 -11.53 22.41 -1.13
N VAL A 178 -11.98 22.48 0.12
CA VAL A 178 -12.03 21.36 1.06
C VAL A 178 -13.46 21.20 1.57
N LEU A 179 -14.05 20.03 1.34
CA LEU A 179 -15.32 19.67 1.96
C LEU A 179 -15.02 19.01 3.31
N LEU A 180 -15.42 19.65 4.39
CA LEU A 180 -15.25 19.16 5.76
C LEU A 180 -16.62 18.85 6.37
N ILE A 181 -16.79 17.60 6.79
CA ILE A 181 -18.03 17.11 7.37
C ILE A 181 -17.74 16.59 8.77
N LYS A 182 -18.28 17.24 9.79
CA LYS A 182 -18.21 16.80 11.19
C LYS A 182 -19.47 16.03 11.54
N LEU A 183 -19.31 14.83 12.08
CA LEU A 183 -20.39 13.92 12.44
C LEU A 183 -20.68 14.02 13.94
N LYS A 184 -21.92 13.76 14.36
CA LYS A 184 -22.23 13.56 15.78
C LYS A 184 -21.74 12.16 16.20
N GLY A 185 -21.14 12.04 17.39
CA GLY A 185 -20.53 10.79 17.86
C GLY A 185 -19.07 10.66 17.43
N THR A 186 -18.52 9.45 17.46
CA THR A 186 -17.08 9.20 17.22
C THR A 186 -16.85 8.01 16.28
N PRO A 187 -17.30 8.07 15.01
CA PRO A 187 -17.22 6.95 14.06
C PRO A 187 -15.80 6.41 13.84
N TRP A 188 -14.75 7.23 14.03
CA TRP A 188 -13.35 6.82 13.85
C TRP A 188 -12.68 6.44 15.18
N HIS A 189 -13.41 6.47 16.29
CA HIS A 189 -13.05 5.86 17.55
C HIS A 189 -14.32 5.22 18.18
N PRO A 190 -14.97 4.28 17.47
CA PRO A 190 -16.34 3.92 17.75
C PRO A 190 -16.48 2.97 18.94
N ASP A 191 -17.60 3.05 19.66
CA ASP A 191 -18.03 2.13 20.71
C ASP A 191 -19.45 1.61 20.43
N GLY A 192 -19.79 0.43 20.95
CA GLY A 192 -21.13 -0.13 20.82
C GLY A 192 -21.60 -0.25 19.36
N ASP A 193 -22.77 0.30 19.06
CA ASP A 193 -23.40 0.29 17.73
C ASP A 193 -22.61 1.07 16.68
N GLU A 194 -21.90 2.13 17.08
CA GLU A 194 -21.05 2.93 16.18
C GLU A 194 -19.98 2.07 15.50
N THR A 195 -19.57 0.96 16.13
CA THR A 195 -18.56 0.05 15.57
C THR A 195 -19.06 -0.70 14.33
N VAL A 196 -20.37 -0.82 14.14
CA VAL A 196 -20.99 -1.35 12.93
C VAL A 196 -21.21 -0.21 11.93
N GLN A 197 -21.89 0.85 12.36
CA GLN A 197 -22.31 1.95 11.49
C GLN A 197 -21.13 2.69 10.85
N SER A 198 -20.00 2.82 11.54
CA SER A 198 -18.77 3.39 10.97
C SER A 198 -18.26 2.65 9.74
N ARG A 199 -18.43 1.32 9.67
CA ARG A 199 -18.07 0.51 8.50
C ARG A 199 -19.16 0.57 7.43
N VAL A 200 -20.43 0.70 7.83
CA VAL A 200 -21.55 0.96 6.91
C VAL A 200 -21.32 2.27 6.14
N ILE A 201 -20.85 3.34 6.80
CA ILE A 201 -20.46 4.60 6.10
C ILE A 201 -19.49 4.30 4.96
N LEU A 202 -18.44 3.49 5.20
CA LEU A 202 -17.44 3.20 4.19
C LEU A 202 -17.99 2.35 3.04
N GLN A 203 -18.84 1.37 3.33
CA GLN A 203 -19.53 0.57 2.32
C GLN A 203 -20.45 1.44 1.45
N THR A 204 -21.30 2.24 2.08
CA THR A 204 -22.24 3.14 1.39
C THR A 204 -21.49 4.18 0.57
N LEU A 205 -20.38 4.72 1.09
CA LEU A 205 -19.54 5.66 0.37
C LEU A 205 -18.94 5.03 -0.90
N VAL A 206 -18.33 3.84 -0.79
CA VAL A 206 -17.74 3.13 -1.93
C VAL A 206 -18.81 2.81 -2.99
N ASN A 207 -20.00 2.40 -2.56
CA ASN A 207 -21.13 2.11 -3.45
C ASN A 207 -21.65 3.35 -4.19
N ASP A 208 -22.00 4.41 -3.46
CA ASP A 208 -22.63 5.61 -4.04
C ASP A 208 -21.64 6.39 -4.92
N LEU A 209 -20.34 6.34 -4.62
CA LEU A 209 -19.30 6.89 -5.51
C LEU A 209 -19.11 6.03 -6.77
N HIS A 210 -19.13 4.70 -6.66
CA HIS A 210 -18.95 3.81 -7.80
C HIS A 210 -20.02 4.03 -8.88
N VAL A 211 -21.29 4.12 -8.49
CA VAL A 211 -22.39 4.41 -9.46
C VAL A 211 -22.30 5.80 -10.10
N ARG A 212 -21.39 6.65 -9.61
CA ARG A 212 -21.07 7.98 -10.14
C ARG A 212 -19.71 8.02 -10.82
N GLN A 213 -19.20 6.87 -11.25
CA GLN A 213 -17.93 6.73 -11.97
C GLN A 213 -16.70 7.02 -11.10
N TRP A 214 -16.79 6.88 -9.77
CA TRP A 214 -15.65 7.01 -8.86
C TRP A 214 -15.37 5.70 -8.14
N SER A 215 -14.29 5.03 -8.54
CA SER A 215 -13.85 3.76 -7.97
C SER A 215 -12.81 3.96 -6.89
N LEU A 216 -12.88 3.15 -5.83
CA LEU A 216 -11.82 3.10 -4.82
C LEU A 216 -10.52 2.61 -5.48
N TYR A 217 -9.55 3.50 -5.62
CA TYR A 217 -8.24 3.22 -6.24
C TYR A 217 -7.28 2.59 -5.24
N GLY A 218 -7.31 3.07 -4.00
CA GLY A 218 -6.47 2.57 -2.93
C GLY A 218 -6.75 3.31 -1.62
N ASN A 219 -6.09 2.86 -0.56
CA ASN A 219 -6.07 3.55 0.71
C ASN A 219 -4.63 3.60 1.22
N SER A 220 -4.35 4.40 2.25
CA SER A 220 -3.07 4.33 2.96
C SER A 220 -3.11 5.05 4.30
N ASN A 221 -2.23 4.67 5.21
CA ASN A 221 -2.02 5.36 6.47
C ASN A 221 -1.07 6.55 6.27
N LEU A 222 -1.63 7.76 6.24
CA LEU A 222 -0.85 8.99 6.10
C LEU A 222 -0.62 9.72 7.43
N LYS A 223 -1.28 9.29 8.52
CA LYS A 223 -1.32 10.03 9.79
C LYS A 223 -1.55 9.14 11.01
N SER A 224 -0.89 7.99 11.08
CA SER A 224 -0.86 7.08 12.25
C SER A 224 -2.20 6.93 12.99
N GLY A 225 -3.24 6.47 12.29
CA GLY A 225 -4.45 6.06 13.02
C GLY A 225 -5.66 5.67 12.20
N THR A 226 -5.82 6.23 11.00
CA THR A 226 -6.88 5.80 10.08
C THR A 226 -6.41 5.99 8.65
N ASN A 227 -6.93 5.18 7.73
CA ASN A 227 -6.57 5.35 6.33
C ASN A 227 -7.17 6.63 5.74
N THR A 228 -6.45 7.17 4.75
CA THR A 228 -6.97 8.09 3.75
C THR A 228 -7.30 7.27 2.50
N LEU A 229 -8.50 7.45 1.95
CA LEU A 229 -9.00 6.75 0.77
C LEU A 229 -8.78 7.62 -0.48
N PHE A 230 -8.42 6.99 -1.59
CA PHE A 230 -8.26 7.64 -2.88
C PHE A 230 -9.23 7.03 -3.88
N PHE A 231 -9.97 7.88 -4.58
CA PHE A 231 -10.92 7.46 -5.60
C PHE A 231 -10.48 7.98 -6.97
N GLU A 232 -10.44 7.08 -7.95
CA GLU A 232 -10.20 7.40 -9.34
C GLU A 232 -11.52 7.57 -10.09
N HIS A 233 -11.55 8.53 -11.02
CA HIS A 233 -12.67 8.67 -11.92
C HIS A 233 -12.53 7.67 -13.08
N ASP A 234 -13.42 6.69 -13.14
CA ASP A 234 -13.46 5.65 -14.16
C ASP A 234 -14.68 5.85 -15.09
N PRO A 235 -14.49 6.50 -16.27
CA PRO A 235 -15.58 6.75 -17.20
C PRO A 235 -16.15 5.48 -17.85
N ASN A 236 -15.49 4.32 -17.70
CA ASN A 236 -15.98 3.06 -18.25
C ASN A 236 -17.10 2.44 -17.41
N ILE A 237 -17.31 2.94 -16.19
CA ILE A 237 -18.46 2.56 -15.38
C ILE A 237 -19.69 3.17 -16.02
N ALA A 238 -20.60 2.32 -16.50
CA ALA A 238 -21.83 2.75 -17.13
C ALA A 238 -22.74 3.45 -16.10
N LEU A 239 -23.14 4.69 -16.42
CA LEU A 239 -24.05 5.47 -15.59
C LEU A 239 -25.40 4.74 -15.45
N GLY A 240 -25.89 4.62 -14.21
CA GLY A 240 -27.18 4.01 -13.91
C GLY A 240 -27.19 2.49 -13.78
N GLN A 241 -26.04 1.80 -13.93
CA GLN A 241 -25.93 0.39 -13.51
C GLN A 241 -25.99 0.28 -11.98
N PRO A 242 -26.65 -0.75 -11.43
CA PRO A 242 -26.62 -1.00 -10.01
C PRO A 242 -25.19 -1.26 -9.55
N SER A 243 -24.78 -0.66 -8.43
CA SER A 243 -23.49 -0.96 -7.81
C SER A 243 -23.42 -2.45 -7.49
N PRO A 244 -22.30 -3.13 -7.75
CA PRO A 244 -22.08 -4.46 -7.20
C PRO A 244 -22.27 -4.42 -5.68
N ALA A 245 -22.94 -5.41 -5.11
CA ALA A 245 -23.12 -5.48 -3.67
C ALA A 245 -21.76 -5.56 -2.96
N HIS A 246 -21.70 -5.04 -1.73
CA HIS A 246 -20.50 -5.08 -0.89
C HIS A 246 -20.85 -5.61 0.49
N PHE A 247 -19.89 -6.24 1.14
CA PHE A 247 -19.94 -6.55 2.57
C PHE A 247 -18.56 -6.38 3.20
N THR A 248 -18.51 -6.37 4.53
CA THR A 248 -17.26 -6.28 5.27
C THR A 248 -17.12 -7.43 6.26
N ILE A 249 -15.93 -8.01 6.31
CA ILE A 249 -15.49 -8.86 7.41
C ILE A 249 -14.51 -8.02 8.23
N SER A 250 -14.88 -7.65 9.46
CA SER A 250 -13.98 -6.91 10.35
C SER A 250 -13.39 -7.80 11.43
N LEU A 251 -12.11 -7.54 11.73
CA LEU A 251 -11.34 -8.18 12.78
C LEU A 251 -11.39 -7.26 14.01
N ASN A 252 -12.14 -7.65 15.05
CA ASN A 252 -12.45 -6.77 16.17
C ASN A 252 -11.94 -7.35 17.49
N LYS A 253 -11.54 -6.46 18.39
CA LYS A 253 -11.00 -6.82 19.72
C LYS A 253 -9.82 -7.80 19.54
N HIS A 254 -9.80 -8.89 20.28
CA HIS A 254 -8.75 -9.90 20.18
C HIS A 254 -9.20 -11.17 19.45
N ASP A 255 -10.51 -11.41 19.34
CA ASP A 255 -11.05 -12.73 19.01
C ASP A 255 -12.35 -12.73 18.21
N THR A 256 -12.88 -11.57 17.80
CA THR A 256 -14.22 -11.47 17.19
C THR A 256 -14.14 -11.16 15.70
N LEU A 257 -14.67 -12.06 14.86
CA LEU A 257 -15.01 -11.78 13.46
C LEU A 257 -16.41 -11.20 13.39
N ARG A 258 -16.56 -10.07 12.70
CA ARG A 258 -17.88 -9.48 12.48
C ARG A 258 -18.16 -9.34 10.99
N LEU A 259 -19.35 -9.76 10.60
CA LEU A 259 -19.85 -9.71 9.24
C LEU A 259 -20.91 -8.62 9.12
N ILE A 260 -20.61 -7.57 8.34
CA ILE A 260 -21.45 -6.38 8.19
C ILE A 260 -21.94 -6.32 6.74
N GLY A 261 -23.27 -6.34 6.55
CA GLY A 261 -23.88 -6.31 5.21
C GLY A 261 -23.68 -7.59 4.40
N ILE A 262 -23.26 -8.69 5.02
CA ILE A 262 -23.07 -9.97 4.33
C ILE A 262 -24.44 -10.58 3.98
N PRO A 263 -24.61 -11.21 2.80
CA PRO A 263 -25.78 -12.02 2.52
C PRO A 263 -25.93 -13.18 3.52
N ASP A 264 -27.14 -13.39 4.05
CA ASP A 264 -27.42 -14.45 5.04
C ASP A 264 -26.97 -15.84 4.58
N SER A 265 -27.07 -16.12 3.27
CA SER A 265 -26.64 -17.38 2.66
C SER A 265 -25.13 -17.65 2.76
N LEU A 266 -24.31 -16.64 3.04
CA LEU A 266 -22.84 -16.76 3.18
C LEU A 266 -22.38 -16.88 4.63
N ILE A 267 -23.26 -16.63 5.61
CA ILE A 267 -22.90 -16.76 7.03
C ILE A 267 -22.48 -18.20 7.34
N SER A 268 -23.18 -19.20 6.76
CA SER A 268 -22.78 -20.61 6.89
C SER A 268 -21.45 -20.92 6.24
N ALA A 269 -21.17 -20.37 5.06
CA ALA A 269 -19.88 -20.55 4.41
C ALA A 269 -18.72 -20.01 5.27
N VAL A 270 -18.91 -18.85 5.90
CA VAL A 270 -17.92 -18.30 6.85
C VAL A 270 -17.76 -19.21 8.07
N ARG A 271 -18.88 -19.70 8.64
CA ARG A 271 -18.87 -20.64 9.76
C ARG A 271 -18.07 -21.91 9.44
N ASP A 272 -18.31 -22.51 8.28
CA ASP A 272 -17.68 -23.75 7.85
C ASP A 272 -16.16 -23.57 7.68
N VAL A 273 -15.73 -22.44 7.11
CA VAL A 273 -14.31 -22.08 7.01
C VAL A 273 -13.68 -21.94 8.40
N ILE A 274 -14.34 -21.25 9.34
CA ILE A 274 -13.82 -21.10 10.70
C ILE A 274 -13.69 -22.47 11.37
N GLN A 275 -14.73 -23.31 11.31
CA GLN A 275 -14.70 -24.64 11.95
C GLN A 275 -13.62 -25.56 11.37
N THR A 276 -13.33 -25.40 10.07
CA THR A 276 -12.33 -26.23 9.38
C THR A 276 -10.91 -25.72 9.57
N CYS A 277 -10.71 -24.40 9.55
CA CYS A 277 -9.38 -23.78 9.45
C CYS A 277 -8.89 -23.13 10.74
N TRP A 278 -9.77 -22.94 11.73
CA TRP A 278 -9.39 -22.48 13.07
C TRP A 278 -9.50 -23.62 14.06
N CYS A 279 -8.37 -24.25 14.38
CA CYS A 279 -8.30 -25.47 15.19
C CYS A 279 -8.95 -25.34 16.58
N ARG A 280 -9.03 -24.12 17.11
CA ARG A 280 -9.65 -23.84 18.42
C ARG A 280 -11.17 -23.69 18.34
N GLY A 281 -11.71 -23.48 17.13
CA GLY A 281 -13.15 -23.38 16.87
C GLY A 281 -13.83 -22.10 17.35
N ILE A 282 -15.15 -22.09 17.18
CA ILE A 282 -16.04 -20.99 17.57
C ILE A 282 -16.37 -21.12 19.07
N GLN A 283 -16.24 -20.03 19.80
CA GLN A 283 -16.69 -19.91 21.19
C GLN A 283 -18.19 -19.57 21.25
N GLU A 284 -18.60 -18.57 20.48
CA GLU A 284 -19.96 -18.05 20.46
C GLU A 284 -20.28 -17.49 19.08
N GLU A 285 -21.55 -17.53 18.71
CA GLU A 285 -22.09 -16.95 17.51
C GLU A 285 -23.39 -16.21 17.84
N SER A 286 -23.51 -14.96 17.42
CA SER A 286 -24.66 -14.14 17.79
C SER A 286 -24.92 -12.99 16.81
N ARG A 287 -26.14 -12.46 16.86
CA ARG A 287 -26.46 -11.17 16.23
C ARG A 287 -25.89 -10.04 17.08
N TYR A 288 -25.26 -9.07 16.42
CA TYR A 288 -24.72 -7.87 17.06
C TYR A 288 -25.16 -6.64 16.26
N PHE A 289 -26.19 -5.94 16.76
CA PHE A 289 -26.89 -4.89 16.00
C PHE A 289 -27.27 -5.38 14.59
N GLU A 290 -26.93 -4.65 13.54
CA GLU A 290 -27.18 -4.99 12.13
C GLU A 290 -26.06 -5.86 11.51
N SER A 291 -25.37 -6.64 12.34
CA SER A 291 -24.27 -7.51 11.92
C SER A 291 -24.33 -8.88 12.58
N TRP A 292 -23.52 -9.80 12.08
CA TRP A 292 -23.35 -11.14 12.63
C TRP A 292 -21.94 -11.31 13.19
N GLU A 293 -21.80 -11.88 14.38
CA GLU A 293 -20.51 -12.06 15.04
C GLU A 293 -20.19 -13.53 15.30
N PHE A 294 -18.91 -13.86 15.06
CA PHE A 294 -18.27 -15.08 15.52
C PHE A 294 -17.19 -14.70 16.54
N LYS A 295 -17.38 -15.09 17.79
CA LYS A 295 -16.33 -15.06 18.80
C LYS A 295 -15.52 -16.34 18.70
N LEU A 296 -14.23 -16.23 18.43
CA LEU A 296 -13.34 -17.37 18.28
C LEU A 296 -12.69 -17.74 19.62
N ARG A 297 -12.38 -19.02 19.84
CA ARG A 297 -11.55 -19.41 20.99
C ARG A 297 -10.10 -18.98 20.74
N GLY A 298 -9.46 -18.37 21.73
CA GLY A 298 -8.10 -17.84 21.62
C GLY A 298 -8.08 -16.33 21.41
N ASN A 299 -6.99 -15.80 20.87
CA ASN A 299 -6.83 -14.37 20.58
C ASN A 299 -6.24 -14.15 19.17
N PRO A 300 -6.90 -14.64 18.10
CA PRO A 300 -6.36 -14.63 16.75
C PRO A 300 -5.91 -13.24 16.25
N TRP A 301 -6.60 -12.18 16.67
CA TRP A 301 -6.33 -10.80 16.24
C TRP A 301 -5.31 -10.09 17.14
N TRP A 302 -4.82 -10.78 18.17
CA TRP A 302 -3.83 -10.33 19.13
C TRP A 302 -2.87 -11.47 19.49
N ALA A 303 -2.32 -12.09 18.45
CA ALA A 303 -1.56 -13.33 18.56
C ALA A 303 -0.06 -13.11 18.31
N SER A 304 0.73 -14.06 18.80
CA SER A 304 2.16 -14.21 18.47
C SER A 304 2.46 -15.69 18.27
N GLY A 305 3.59 -15.99 17.63
CA GLY A 305 4.01 -17.37 17.41
C GLY A 305 3.12 -18.13 16.42
N GLU A 306 2.82 -19.39 16.71
CA GLU A 306 2.05 -20.26 15.80
C GLU A 306 0.58 -19.83 15.67
N GLU A 307 -0.04 -19.33 16.74
CA GLU A 307 -1.42 -18.81 16.67
C GLU A 307 -1.53 -17.66 15.65
N ALA A 308 -0.48 -16.83 15.53
CA ALA A 308 -0.44 -15.75 14.54
C ALA A 308 -0.28 -16.26 13.09
N VAL A 309 0.27 -17.46 12.90
CA VAL A 309 0.31 -18.15 11.58
C VAL A 309 -1.09 -18.67 11.26
N ASP A 310 -1.74 -19.33 12.22
CA ASP A 310 -3.08 -19.87 12.07
C ASP A 310 -4.12 -18.77 11.81
N SER A 311 -3.99 -17.58 12.45
CA SER A 311 -4.87 -16.44 12.18
C SER A 311 -4.79 -15.98 10.72
N ARG A 312 -3.57 -15.88 10.17
CA ARG A 312 -3.36 -15.46 8.77
C ARG A 312 -3.81 -16.54 7.79
N PHE A 313 -3.65 -17.81 8.18
CA PHE A 313 -4.21 -18.93 7.45
C PHE A 313 -5.75 -18.89 7.43
N LEU A 314 -6.40 -18.54 8.53
CA LEU A 314 -7.85 -18.35 8.55
C LEU A 314 -8.28 -17.22 7.60
N ILE A 315 -7.59 -16.08 7.59
CA ILE A 315 -7.92 -14.96 6.69
C ILE A 315 -7.76 -15.35 5.22
N LEU A 316 -6.67 -16.02 4.82
CA LEU A 316 -6.52 -16.45 3.43
C LEU A 316 -7.60 -17.46 3.02
N LYS A 317 -8.04 -18.34 3.93
CA LYS A 317 -9.13 -19.30 3.65
C LYS A 317 -10.49 -18.63 3.55
N LEU A 318 -10.74 -17.57 4.33
CA LEU A 318 -11.92 -16.73 4.15
C LEU A 318 -11.89 -16.03 2.79
N ILE A 319 -10.73 -15.50 2.36
CA ILE A 319 -10.61 -14.88 1.03
C ILE A 319 -10.87 -15.92 -0.08
N GLU A 320 -10.28 -17.11 -0.02
CA GLU A 320 -10.52 -18.19 -1.00
C GLU A 320 -12.00 -18.58 -1.07
N ALA A 321 -12.64 -18.79 0.09
CA ALA A 321 -14.05 -19.15 0.15
C ALA A 321 -14.94 -18.06 -0.44
N MET A 322 -14.75 -16.80 -0.03
CA MET A 322 -15.54 -15.69 -0.56
C MET A 322 -15.37 -15.56 -2.09
N GLN A 323 -14.17 -15.73 -2.63
CA GLN A 323 -13.94 -15.75 -4.07
C GLN A 323 -14.70 -16.89 -4.77
N ALA A 324 -14.72 -18.09 -4.19
CA ALA A 324 -15.47 -19.21 -4.71
C ALA A 324 -16.99 -18.96 -4.73
N TYR A 325 -17.50 -18.14 -3.82
CA TYR A 325 -18.89 -17.68 -3.79
C TYR A 325 -19.17 -16.43 -4.64
N GLY A 326 -18.18 -15.94 -5.41
CA GLY A 326 -18.35 -14.77 -6.27
C GLY A 326 -18.12 -13.45 -5.55
N TRP A 327 -17.22 -13.40 -4.57
CA TRP A 327 -16.88 -12.17 -3.84
C TRP A 327 -15.39 -11.94 -3.83
N SER A 328 -14.97 -10.81 -4.40
CA SER A 328 -13.57 -10.41 -4.47
C SER A 328 -13.28 -9.38 -3.40
N ILE A 329 -12.18 -9.57 -2.66
CA ILE A 329 -11.66 -8.52 -1.78
C ILE A 329 -11.15 -7.35 -2.63
N ILE A 330 -11.53 -6.14 -2.26
CA ILE A 330 -11.13 -4.91 -2.97
C ILE A 330 -10.29 -3.97 -2.11
N ALA A 331 -10.38 -4.08 -0.79
CA ALA A 331 -9.57 -3.30 0.14
C ALA A 331 -9.54 -3.94 1.53
N SER A 332 -8.47 -3.67 2.26
CA SER A 332 -8.40 -3.73 3.71
C SER A 332 -8.33 -2.30 4.22
N ILE A 333 -9.17 -1.93 5.18
CA ILE A 333 -9.28 -0.56 5.67
C ILE A 333 -9.12 -0.53 7.20
N ALA A 334 -8.10 0.18 7.67
CA ALA A 334 -7.96 0.61 9.05
C ALA A 334 -8.81 1.89 9.28
N SER A 335 -10.05 1.68 9.70
CA SER A 335 -11.05 2.76 9.86
C SER A 335 -11.18 3.30 11.29
N SER A 336 -10.50 2.69 12.26
CA SER A 336 -10.65 2.95 13.69
C SER A 336 -9.30 3.32 14.31
N ARG A 337 -9.30 4.31 15.21
CA ARG A 337 -8.12 4.73 15.98
C ARG A 337 -7.82 3.83 17.17
N LYS A 338 -8.64 2.80 17.42
CA LYS A 338 -8.42 1.85 18.52
C LYS A 338 -7.43 0.79 18.09
N LEU A 339 -6.37 0.59 18.87
CA LEU A 339 -5.37 -0.46 18.62
C LEU A 339 -5.95 -1.89 18.66
N SER A 340 -7.07 -2.06 19.36
CA SER A 340 -7.84 -3.30 19.43
C SER A 340 -8.62 -3.59 18.16
N ASP A 341 -8.88 -2.60 17.32
CA ASP A 341 -9.54 -2.81 16.04
C ASP A 341 -8.48 -3.05 14.98
N LYS A 342 -8.62 -4.14 14.26
CA LYS A 342 -7.74 -4.54 13.18
C LYS A 342 -8.38 -4.16 11.85
N SER A 343 -7.84 -4.70 10.77
CA SER A 343 -8.31 -4.43 9.41
C SER A 343 -9.78 -4.81 9.20
N ALA A 344 -10.51 -3.94 8.51
CA ALA A 344 -11.83 -4.26 7.94
C ALA A 344 -11.67 -4.65 6.46
N LEU A 345 -11.96 -5.90 6.14
CA LEU A 345 -11.83 -6.48 4.80
C LEU A 345 -13.11 -6.22 4.01
N LEU A 346 -13.02 -5.36 2.98
CA LEU A 346 -14.14 -4.99 2.12
C LEU A 346 -14.19 -5.91 0.90
N PHE A 347 -15.31 -6.60 0.72
CA PHE A 347 -15.59 -7.48 -0.40
C PHE A 347 -16.62 -6.86 -1.33
N ARG A 348 -16.48 -7.14 -2.61
CA ARG A 348 -17.39 -6.74 -3.68
C ARG A 348 -17.86 -7.95 -4.46
N GLN A 349 -19.14 -7.97 -4.83
CA GLN A 349 -19.69 -9.00 -5.68
C GLN A 349 -18.95 -9.04 -7.04
N SER A 350 -18.66 -10.25 -7.50
CA SER A 350 -17.83 -10.55 -8.66
C SER A 350 -18.20 -11.93 -9.23
N GLN A 351 -17.50 -12.35 -10.28
CA GLN A 351 -17.68 -13.71 -10.79
C GLN A 351 -17.04 -14.74 -9.84
N PRO A 352 -17.74 -15.85 -9.53
CA PRO A 352 -17.16 -16.97 -8.79
C PRO A 352 -15.83 -17.43 -9.39
N ARG A 353 -14.82 -17.57 -8.53
CA ARG A 353 -13.49 -18.01 -8.91
C ARG A 353 -12.90 -18.92 -7.84
N GLN A 354 -12.47 -20.10 -8.25
CA GLN A 354 -11.62 -20.94 -7.42
C GLN A 354 -10.17 -20.61 -7.73
N SER A 355 -9.54 -19.82 -6.87
CA SER A 355 -8.12 -19.51 -6.99
C SER A 355 -7.44 -19.66 -5.64
N PRO A 356 -6.26 -20.33 -5.58
CA PRO A 356 -5.50 -20.42 -4.35
C PRO A 356 -5.02 -19.04 -3.91
N VAL A 357 -4.90 -18.89 -2.59
CA VAL A 357 -4.37 -17.69 -1.93
C VAL A 357 -3.23 -18.08 -0.99
N PHE A 358 -2.11 -17.38 -1.08
CA PHE A 358 -1.05 -17.48 -0.08
C PHE A 358 -0.75 -16.13 0.54
N CYS A 359 -0.01 -16.15 1.65
CA CYS A 359 0.33 -14.95 2.40
C CYS A 359 1.84 -14.86 2.62
N ILE A 360 2.39 -13.66 2.42
CA ILE A 360 3.69 -13.24 2.94
C ILE A 360 3.42 -12.42 4.20
N SER A 361 3.84 -12.92 5.36
CA SER A 361 3.74 -12.18 6.62
C SER A 361 5.10 -11.70 7.09
N LEU A 362 5.11 -10.52 7.69
CA LEU A 362 6.29 -9.88 8.24
C LEU A 362 6.13 -9.79 9.75
N ASN A 363 7.05 -10.43 10.46
CA ASN A 363 6.90 -10.75 11.87
C ASN A 363 8.10 -10.25 12.66
N GLU A 364 7.82 -9.80 13.89
CA GLU A 364 8.84 -9.23 14.78
C GLU A 364 9.68 -8.17 14.04
N THR A 365 11.01 -8.13 14.23
CA THR A 365 11.87 -7.18 13.51
C THR A 365 12.47 -7.74 12.23
N ASP A 366 12.53 -9.06 12.08
CA ASP A 366 13.43 -9.70 11.10
C ASP A 366 12.92 -11.00 10.48
N LYS A 367 11.66 -11.39 10.72
CA LYS A 367 11.10 -12.63 10.19
C LYS A 367 10.17 -12.37 9.02
N LEU A 368 10.34 -13.10 7.93
CA LEU A 368 9.39 -13.19 6.83
C LEU A 368 8.88 -14.63 6.77
N ARG A 369 7.56 -14.82 6.65
CA ARG A 369 6.97 -16.16 6.52
C ARG A 369 6.15 -16.28 5.25
N LEU A 370 6.24 -17.46 4.62
CA LEU A 370 5.36 -17.89 3.56
C LEU A 370 4.32 -18.86 4.14
N ILE A 371 3.05 -18.46 4.09
CA ILE A 371 1.92 -19.22 4.64
C ILE A 371 1.03 -19.66 3.47
N ASN A 372 0.73 -20.96 3.39
CA ASN A 372 -0.06 -21.58 2.30
C ASN A 372 0.52 -21.35 0.88
N ALA A 373 1.83 -21.10 0.75
CA ALA A 373 2.48 -20.97 -0.55
C ALA A 373 2.65 -22.37 -1.19
N PRO A 374 2.25 -22.55 -2.47
CA PRO A 374 2.60 -23.74 -3.23
C PRO A 374 4.12 -23.99 -3.28
N GLU A 375 4.54 -25.22 -3.56
CA GLU A 375 5.96 -25.61 -3.49
C GLU A 375 6.84 -24.85 -4.50
N ASP A 376 6.35 -24.68 -5.72
CA ASP A 376 7.01 -23.89 -6.78
C ASP A 376 7.11 -22.41 -6.39
N VAL A 377 6.04 -21.84 -5.82
CA VAL A 377 6.02 -20.46 -5.31
C VAL A 377 6.96 -20.29 -4.11
N THR A 378 7.02 -21.30 -3.24
CA THR A 378 7.92 -21.31 -2.08
C THR A 378 9.37 -21.27 -2.55
N LYS A 379 9.72 -22.09 -3.55
CA LYS A 379 11.05 -22.13 -4.15
C LYS A 379 11.39 -20.81 -4.84
N LEU A 380 10.47 -20.27 -5.62
CA LEU A 380 10.62 -18.96 -6.27
C LEU A 380 10.91 -17.85 -5.26
N CYS A 381 10.10 -17.73 -4.22
CA CYS A 381 10.29 -16.73 -3.17
C CYS A 381 11.63 -16.93 -2.45
N GLN A 382 12.00 -18.17 -2.14
CA GLN A 382 13.29 -18.47 -1.52
C GLN A 382 14.47 -17.99 -2.39
N ASP A 383 14.44 -18.26 -3.70
CA ASP A 383 15.49 -17.87 -4.62
C ASP A 383 15.60 -16.34 -4.74
N VAL A 384 14.46 -15.64 -4.76
CA VAL A 384 14.43 -14.16 -4.74
C VAL A 384 14.98 -13.61 -3.42
N ILE A 385 14.60 -14.16 -2.27
CA ILE A 385 15.11 -13.68 -0.97
C ILE A 385 16.61 -13.88 -0.88
N GLN A 386 17.12 -15.04 -1.32
CA GLN A 386 18.56 -15.34 -1.34
C GLN A 386 19.33 -14.38 -2.26
N ALA A 387 18.77 -14.03 -3.42
CA ALA A 387 19.43 -13.16 -4.38
C ALA A 387 19.35 -11.66 -4.04
N GLN A 388 18.23 -11.22 -3.45
CA GLN A 388 17.90 -9.78 -3.35
C GLN A 388 18.04 -9.21 -1.95
N TYR A 389 18.01 -10.04 -0.90
CA TYR A 389 18.21 -9.57 0.46
C TYR A 389 19.70 -9.59 0.83
N VAL A 390 20.42 -8.55 0.41
CA VAL A 390 21.90 -8.46 0.48
C VAL A 390 22.49 -8.54 1.89
N LEU A 391 21.71 -8.26 2.94
CA LEU A 391 22.17 -8.42 4.32
C LEU A 391 22.31 -9.91 4.70
N GLY A 392 21.64 -10.80 3.97
CA GLY A 392 21.71 -12.25 4.13
C GLY A 392 20.60 -12.84 5.00
N ILE A 393 20.50 -14.16 4.95
CA ILE A 393 19.52 -14.95 5.70
C ILE A 393 20.25 -15.63 6.86
N GLN A 394 19.78 -15.42 8.08
CA GLN A 394 20.32 -16.08 9.26
C GLN A 394 19.87 -17.53 9.37
N ARG A 395 18.59 -17.81 9.08
CA ARG A 395 18.00 -19.14 9.21
C ARG A 395 16.77 -19.29 8.33
N VAL A 396 16.59 -20.49 7.77
CA VAL A 396 15.33 -20.92 7.14
C VAL A 396 14.81 -22.15 7.88
N GLN A 397 13.54 -22.16 8.26
CA GLN A 397 12.95 -23.32 8.93
C GLN A 397 11.43 -23.41 8.74
N ARG A 398 10.86 -24.59 8.98
CA ARG A 398 9.41 -24.72 9.20
C ARG A 398 9.03 -24.07 10.54
N TYR A 399 7.91 -23.35 10.56
CA TYR A 399 7.37 -22.73 11.76
C TYR A 399 5.84 -22.78 11.70
N GLY A 400 5.22 -23.63 12.54
CA GLY A 400 3.82 -24.04 12.33
C GLY A 400 3.58 -24.47 10.88
N ASN A 401 2.47 -24.02 10.29
CA ASN A 401 2.10 -24.27 8.89
C ASN A 401 2.74 -23.29 7.89
N SER A 402 3.96 -22.81 8.16
CA SER A 402 4.67 -21.84 7.33
C SER A 402 6.14 -22.18 7.11
N LEU A 403 6.75 -21.57 6.09
CA LEU A 403 8.19 -21.49 5.93
C LEU A 403 8.67 -20.12 6.43
N GLU A 404 9.52 -20.09 7.45
CA GLU A 404 10.07 -18.87 8.05
C GLU A 404 11.51 -18.64 7.58
N PHE A 405 11.76 -17.40 7.15
CA PHE A 405 13.07 -16.82 6.91
C PHE A 405 13.37 -15.84 8.03
N LYS A 406 14.39 -16.14 8.84
CA LYS A 406 14.99 -15.16 9.76
C LYS A 406 16.08 -14.42 9.00
N LEU A 407 15.85 -13.14 8.76
CA LEU A 407 16.73 -12.26 8.01
C LEU A 407 17.81 -11.66 8.91
N LEU A 408 18.98 -11.34 8.37
CA LEU A 408 19.98 -10.54 9.07
C LEU A 408 19.55 -9.07 9.08
N GLY A 409 19.78 -8.36 10.19
CA GLY A 409 19.29 -6.99 10.40
C GLY A 409 17.84 -6.95 10.91
N ASN A 410 17.21 -5.78 10.83
CA ASN A 410 15.86 -5.53 11.35
C ASN A 410 14.96 -4.86 10.29
N PRO A 411 14.69 -5.51 9.15
CA PRO A 411 13.95 -4.91 8.03
C PRO A 411 12.53 -4.47 8.38
N TRP A 412 11.92 -5.05 9.41
CA TRP A 412 10.56 -4.74 9.85
C TRP A 412 10.55 -3.92 11.15
N GLY A 413 11.72 -3.53 11.67
CA GLY A 413 11.88 -2.79 12.93
C GLY A 413 11.17 -1.42 12.93
N ASP A 414 11.52 -0.42 12.13
CA ASP A 414 12.89 0.04 11.89
C ASP A 414 13.24 1.14 12.92
N GLY A 415 14.54 1.24 13.26
CA GLY A 415 15.10 2.19 14.24
C GLY A 415 15.35 3.60 13.71
N ILE A 416 16.33 4.33 14.25
CA ILE A 416 16.49 5.77 13.95
C ILE A 416 16.78 6.06 12.46
N SER A 417 17.61 5.25 11.79
CA SER A 417 17.98 5.49 10.38
C SER A 417 17.04 4.84 9.36
N GLY A 418 16.47 3.68 9.71
CA GLY A 418 15.61 2.89 8.84
C GLY A 418 16.29 2.22 7.64
N HIS A 419 17.61 2.02 7.67
CA HIS A 419 18.33 1.43 6.54
C HIS A 419 17.91 -0.01 6.24
N ASP A 420 17.81 -0.87 7.25
CA ASP A 420 17.37 -2.26 7.04
C ASP A 420 15.95 -2.32 6.45
N GLY A 421 15.10 -1.35 6.81
CA GLY A 421 13.76 -1.21 6.24
C GLY A 421 13.74 -0.83 4.76
N LEU A 422 14.82 -0.26 4.22
CA LEU A 422 14.99 -0.02 2.78
C LEU A 422 15.29 -1.34 2.04
N HIS A 423 16.14 -2.19 2.64
CA HIS A 423 16.41 -3.53 2.11
C HIS A 423 15.15 -4.40 2.07
N GLY A 424 14.36 -4.38 3.15
CA GLY A 424 13.08 -5.09 3.22
C GLY A 424 12.11 -4.64 2.12
N ARG A 425 11.97 -3.34 1.89
CA ARG A 425 11.09 -2.79 0.84
C ARG A 425 11.55 -3.12 -0.57
N SER A 426 12.86 -3.04 -0.84
CA SER A 426 13.41 -3.45 -2.12
C SER A 426 13.18 -4.95 -2.36
N LEU A 427 13.35 -5.79 -1.34
CA LEU A 427 13.03 -7.22 -1.41
C LEU A 427 11.57 -7.47 -1.80
N ILE A 428 10.61 -6.75 -1.19
CA ILE A 428 9.18 -6.89 -1.52
C ILE A 428 8.90 -6.49 -2.98
N CYS A 429 9.53 -5.44 -3.52
CA CYS A 429 9.41 -5.10 -4.95
C CYS A 429 9.87 -6.27 -5.86
N HIS A 430 10.99 -6.91 -5.53
CA HIS A 430 11.50 -8.03 -6.31
C HIS A 430 10.62 -9.29 -6.18
N LEU A 431 10.06 -9.54 -5.00
CA LEU A 431 9.07 -10.60 -4.80
C LEU A 431 7.82 -10.33 -5.64
N PHE A 432 7.31 -9.09 -5.67
CA PHE A 432 6.15 -8.73 -6.50
C PHE A 432 6.41 -8.92 -7.99
N HIS A 433 7.61 -8.55 -8.47
CA HIS A 433 8.01 -8.76 -9.85
C HIS A 433 8.07 -10.26 -10.20
N ALA A 434 8.76 -11.05 -9.38
CA ALA A 434 8.89 -12.49 -9.60
C ALA A 434 7.53 -13.19 -9.55
N LEU A 435 6.70 -12.89 -8.56
CA LEU A 435 5.36 -13.47 -8.41
C LEU A 435 4.45 -13.12 -9.60
N ALA A 436 4.49 -11.88 -10.09
CA ALA A 436 3.70 -11.47 -11.24
C ALA A 436 4.08 -12.22 -12.52
N ASN A 437 5.37 -12.51 -12.73
CA ASN A 437 5.85 -13.34 -13.85
C ASN A 437 5.40 -14.81 -13.74
N HIS A 438 4.90 -15.22 -12.57
CA HIS A 438 4.33 -16.54 -12.30
C HIS A 438 2.81 -16.46 -12.05
N HIS A 439 2.13 -15.43 -12.57
CA HIS A 439 0.67 -15.24 -12.48
C HIS A 439 0.13 -15.06 -11.05
N TRP A 440 0.97 -14.68 -10.09
CA TRP A 440 0.53 -14.31 -8.74
C TRP A 440 0.46 -12.80 -8.59
N ARG A 441 -0.69 -12.30 -8.15
CA ARG A 441 -0.88 -10.86 -7.89
C ARG A 441 -1.25 -10.60 -6.45
N PRO A 442 -0.78 -9.50 -5.85
CA PRO A 442 -1.26 -9.08 -4.53
C PRO A 442 -2.75 -8.72 -4.61
N VAL A 443 -3.51 -9.08 -3.57
CA VAL A 443 -4.94 -8.76 -3.46
C VAL A 443 -5.24 -7.76 -2.35
N THR A 444 -4.54 -7.85 -1.23
CA THR A 444 -4.67 -6.90 -0.12
C THR A 444 -3.47 -6.99 0.82
N SER A 445 -3.23 -5.90 1.54
CA SER A 445 -2.36 -5.88 2.71
C SER A 445 -3.21 -5.59 3.95
N ALA A 446 -3.00 -6.31 5.04
CA ALA A 446 -3.84 -6.18 6.22
C ALA A 446 -3.07 -6.43 7.53
N ASP A 447 -3.34 -5.60 8.53
CA ASP A 447 -3.08 -5.93 9.94
C ASP A 447 -4.11 -6.97 10.38
N VAL A 448 -3.63 -8.18 10.62
CA VAL A 448 -4.43 -9.34 11.00
C VAL A 448 -4.32 -9.65 12.49
N SER A 449 -3.10 -9.78 13.00
CA SER A 449 -2.85 -10.36 14.32
C SER A 449 -1.94 -9.52 15.23
N ALA A 450 -1.65 -8.26 14.87
CA ALA A 450 -0.64 -7.50 15.59
C ALA A 450 -0.99 -7.32 17.09
N LYS A 451 -0.16 -7.92 17.93
CA LYS A 451 -0.06 -7.60 19.35
C LYS A 451 0.77 -6.32 19.51
N TYR A 452 0.38 -5.43 20.41
CA TYR A 452 1.12 -4.19 20.66
C TYR A 452 1.98 -4.29 21.91
N VAL A 453 3.12 -3.61 21.86
CA VAL A 453 4.01 -3.38 23.01
C VAL A 453 3.76 -1.98 23.51
N HIS A 454 3.33 -1.89 24.78
CA HIS A 454 3.17 -0.62 25.46
C HIS A 454 4.53 -0.04 25.85
N ARG A 455 4.71 1.27 25.66
CA ARG A 455 5.91 1.98 26.11
C ARG A 455 5.54 2.99 27.19
N ASP A 456 6.31 3.02 28.27
CA ASP A 456 6.18 4.04 29.32
C ASP A 456 6.38 5.47 28.76
N LYS A 457 7.24 5.60 27.74
CA LYS A 457 7.54 6.85 27.04
C LYS A 457 7.53 6.61 25.54
N GLY A 458 6.59 7.26 24.84
CA GLY A 458 6.43 7.19 23.39
C GLY A 458 5.22 6.37 22.94
N PRO A 459 4.94 6.31 21.64
CA PRO A 459 3.79 5.59 21.12
C PRO A 459 3.97 4.07 21.25
N ASP A 460 2.84 3.39 21.44
CA ASP A 460 2.75 1.94 21.31
C ASP A 460 3.13 1.52 19.89
N TYR A 461 3.66 0.30 19.76
CA TYR A 461 4.07 -0.24 18.47
C TYR A 461 3.69 -1.71 18.36
N PRO A 462 3.31 -2.18 17.16
CA PRO A 462 2.95 -3.56 16.96
C PRO A 462 4.19 -4.48 17.01
N ILE A 463 3.99 -5.76 17.32
CA ILE A 463 5.01 -6.81 17.25
C ILE A 463 5.17 -7.31 15.81
N ASP A 464 4.05 -7.57 15.16
CA ASP A 464 3.98 -7.95 13.74
C ASP A 464 3.42 -6.78 12.94
N VAL A 465 3.79 -6.69 11.67
CA VAL A 465 3.29 -5.66 10.77
C VAL A 465 2.30 -6.27 9.77
N ASP A 466 1.89 -5.51 8.76
CA ASP A 466 0.92 -5.98 7.78
C ASP A 466 1.36 -7.28 7.10
N SER A 467 0.35 -8.07 6.71
CA SER A 467 0.53 -9.27 5.90
C SER A 467 -0.01 -9.04 4.50
N ILE A 468 0.70 -9.53 3.50
CA ILE A 468 0.38 -9.34 2.09
C ILE A 468 -0.17 -10.64 1.53
N PHE A 469 -1.41 -10.60 1.04
CA PHE A 469 -2.10 -11.75 0.48
C PHE A 469 -2.00 -11.71 -1.04
N PHE A 470 -1.78 -12.87 -1.65
CA PHE A 470 -1.64 -13.05 -3.10
C PHE A 470 -2.62 -14.10 -3.59
N THR A 471 -3.19 -13.88 -4.78
CA THR A 471 -4.01 -14.88 -5.47
C THR A 471 -3.40 -15.21 -6.81
N PHE A 472 -3.60 -16.46 -7.24
CA PHE A 472 -3.27 -16.86 -8.59
C PHE A 472 -4.28 -16.23 -9.57
N ASP A 473 -3.78 -15.62 -10.64
CA ASP A 473 -4.58 -15.00 -11.67
C ASP A 473 -3.93 -15.22 -13.04
N PRO A 474 -4.35 -16.27 -13.78
CA PRO A 474 -3.74 -16.60 -15.07
C PRO A 474 -3.95 -15.49 -16.11
N THR A 475 -4.93 -14.60 -15.88
CA THR A 475 -5.23 -13.46 -16.76
C THR A 475 -4.41 -12.22 -16.43
N ALA A 476 -3.64 -12.22 -15.34
CA ALA A 476 -2.86 -11.06 -14.90
C ALA A 476 -1.64 -10.74 -15.78
N VAL A 477 -1.27 -11.63 -16.71
CA VAL A 477 -0.16 -11.41 -17.66
C VAL A 477 -0.73 -11.12 -19.04
N GLN A 478 -0.65 -9.85 -19.46
CA GLN A 478 -0.48 -9.56 -20.89
C GLN A 478 1.02 -9.47 -21.17
N PRO A 479 1.52 -10.03 -22.29
CA PRO A 479 2.92 -9.95 -22.64
C PRO A 479 3.35 -8.49 -22.77
N SER A 480 4.51 -8.15 -22.19
CA SER A 480 5.22 -6.95 -22.58
C SER A 480 5.48 -7.03 -24.08
N ALA A 481 4.79 -6.19 -24.86
CA ALA A 481 5.18 -6.01 -26.25
C ALA A 481 6.67 -5.61 -26.25
N PRO A 482 7.50 -6.17 -27.14
CA PRO A 482 8.86 -5.66 -27.31
C PRO A 482 8.78 -4.16 -27.59
N PRO A 483 9.73 -3.36 -27.09
CA PRO A 483 9.68 -1.91 -27.22
C PRO A 483 9.45 -1.55 -28.70
N ALA A 484 8.41 -0.76 -28.97
CA ALA A 484 8.16 -0.24 -30.30
C ALA A 484 9.45 0.47 -30.76
N GLN A 485 10.03 -0.01 -31.86
CA GLN A 485 11.12 0.69 -32.53
C GLN A 485 10.61 2.10 -32.84
N VAL A 486 11.22 3.10 -32.21
CA VAL A 486 10.89 4.50 -32.42
C VAL A 486 11.15 4.80 -33.91
N PRO A 487 10.15 5.21 -34.70
CA PRO A 487 10.41 5.63 -36.06
C PRO A 487 11.30 6.86 -36.00
N TYR A 488 12.47 6.81 -36.62
CA TYR A 488 13.34 7.97 -36.81
C TYR A 488 12.53 9.07 -37.52
N LEU A 489 12.12 10.09 -36.77
CA LEU A 489 11.62 11.33 -37.36
C LEU A 489 12.79 12.04 -38.04
N GLN A 490 12.75 12.10 -39.37
CA GLN A 490 13.64 12.96 -40.14
C GLN A 490 13.45 14.41 -39.70
N PRO A 491 14.52 15.17 -39.40
CA PRO A 491 14.38 16.57 -39.05
C PRO A 491 14.07 17.41 -40.30
N TYR A 492 13.03 18.23 -40.17
CA TYR A 492 12.64 19.28 -41.10
C TYR A 492 13.84 20.17 -41.46
N SER A 493 14.15 20.24 -42.75
CA SER A 493 15.07 21.22 -43.33
C SER A 493 14.39 22.58 -43.47
N GLN A 494 14.86 23.59 -42.73
CA GLN A 494 14.77 24.99 -43.14
C GLN A 494 16.16 25.62 -43.15
N PRO A 495 16.44 26.53 -44.11
CA PRO A 495 17.81 26.87 -44.50
C PRO A 495 18.40 27.92 -43.55
N TYR A 496 19.43 27.54 -42.80
CA TYR A 496 20.28 28.49 -42.08
C TYR A 496 21.27 29.14 -43.05
N THR A 497 21.18 30.46 -43.13
CA THR A 497 22.19 31.35 -43.70
C THR A 497 23.52 31.20 -42.98
N GLN A 498 24.60 30.99 -43.73
CA GLN A 498 25.97 30.88 -43.21
C GLN A 498 26.44 32.22 -42.62
N PRO A 499 27.08 32.23 -41.44
CA PRO A 499 27.96 33.32 -41.03
C PRO A 499 29.39 33.09 -41.58
N PRO A 500 30.18 34.18 -41.76
CA PRO A 500 31.41 34.15 -42.55
C PRO A 500 32.59 33.48 -41.83
N SER A 501 33.48 32.93 -42.64
CA SER A 501 34.66 32.15 -42.28
C SER A 501 35.72 32.97 -41.52
N TYR A 502 36.13 32.48 -40.35
CA TYR A 502 37.44 32.80 -39.78
C TYR A 502 38.39 31.63 -40.05
N GLY A 503 39.40 31.89 -40.88
CA GLY A 503 40.50 30.96 -41.12
C GLY A 503 41.46 30.95 -39.94
N PHE A 504 41.90 29.75 -39.56
CA PHE A 504 43.18 29.55 -38.89
C PHE A 504 43.84 28.28 -39.42
N LEU A 505 45.13 28.45 -39.67
CA LEU A 505 46.07 27.53 -40.31
C LEU A 505 46.34 26.29 -39.45
N GLN A 506 46.63 25.18 -40.15
CA GLN A 506 47.21 23.95 -39.63
C GLN A 506 48.46 24.21 -38.79
N GLU A 507 48.56 23.59 -37.61
CA GLU A 507 49.83 23.16 -37.02
C GLU A 507 49.67 21.82 -36.27
N SER A 508 50.41 20.83 -36.77
CA SER A 508 51.01 19.63 -36.13
C SER A 508 50.24 18.85 -35.04
N ALA A 509 49.91 17.61 -35.37
CA ALA A 509 49.51 16.56 -34.41
C ALA A 509 50.71 16.09 -33.54
N PRO A 510 50.52 15.84 -32.23
CA PRO A 510 51.53 15.19 -31.40
C PRO A 510 51.60 13.67 -31.67
N PRO A 511 52.78 13.03 -31.45
CA PRO A 511 52.98 11.61 -31.76
C PRO A 511 52.29 10.68 -30.74
N PRO A 512 52.04 9.41 -31.11
CA PRO A 512 51.33 8.45 -30.27
C PRO A 512 52.17 7.99 -29.07
N TYR A 513 51.48 7.72 -27.95
CA TYR A 513 52.03 7.28 -26.68
C TYR A 513 52.28 5.77 -26.67
N ASP A 514 53.53 5.35 -26.44
CA ASP A 514 53.93 3.96 -26.17
C ASP A 514 53.93 3.68 -24.65
N PRO A 515 53.26 2.62 -24.16
CA PRO A 515 53.32 2.22 -22.76
C PRO A 515 54.61 1.43 -22.44
N PRO A 516 55.27 1.66 -21.29
CA PRO A 516 56.47 0.92 -20.91
C PRO A 516 56.18 -0.48 -20.37
N ALA A 517 57.14 -1.37 -20.61
CA ALA A 517 57.13 -2.81 -20.35
C ALA A 517 57.10 -3.21 -18.87
N TYR A 518 56.48 -4.36 -18.61
CA TYR A 518 56.54 -5.11 -17.35
C TYR A 518 57.98 -5.41 -16.94
N GLY A 519 58.35 -5.01 -15.73
CA GLY A 519 59.59 -5.37 -15.04
C GLY A 519 59.27 -5.87 -13.64
N ALA A 520 59.91 -6.97 -13.25
CA ALA A 520 59.58 -7.79 -12.11
C ALA A 520 60.56 -7.62 -10.92
N TYR A 521 60.05 -8.01 -9.75
CA TYR A 521 60.72 -8.55 -8.55
C TYR A 521 61.29 -7.66 -7.43
N SER A 522 60.76 -7.97 -6.23
CA SER A 522 61.42 -8.19 -4.91
C SER A 522 62.13 -7.01 -4.24
N THR A 523 62.03 -6.80 -2.92
CA THR A 523 61.96 -7.70 -1.75
C THR A 523 61.11 -7.11 -0.63
#